data_AF-A0A2N5MGF2-F1
#
_entry.id   AF-A0A2N5MGF2-F1
#
_cell.length_a   1.000
_cell.length_b   1.000
_cell.length_c   1.000
_cell.angle_alpha   90.00
_cell.angle_beta   90.00
_cell.angle_gamma   90.00
#
_symmetry.space_group_name_H-M   'P 1'
#
loop_
_entity.id
_entity.type
_entity.pdbx_description
1 polymer ?
#
loop_
_entity_poly.entity_id
_entity_poly.type
_entity_poly.pdbx_seq_one_letter_code
_entity_poly.pdbx_strand_id
1 'polypeptide(L)'
;MYGSEWGFEENRDLLYNTFKKYPQIISFSGHTHYPLDEPRAIHQKDFTSVETASLKDMWVEAGYIQGEMPPGAETFSQGLIVEVHGEKVVIHRRDFRENNPVGQPWTIDHPSDKGSFQYTERRDERKPHFPNKSNLVVLDSTDTEMNILVPQAEDNLLVHSYKIVAKNKSGQVVKEIAAFSEFYNDPVPDELVFPIKGLQSGTSYTIEVYAIDSFGNSSTPLKAAAKTKTKIL
;
A
#
# COMPACT_ATOMS: atom_id res chain seq x y z
N MET A 1 1.22 -15.26 4.60
CA MET A 1 2.34 -14.42 5.06
C MET A 1 2.44 -13.37 3.97
N TYR A 2 2.30 -12.09 4.34
CA TYR A 2 2.34 -11.02 3.35
C TYR A 2 3.69 -11.01 2.65
N GLY A 3 3.72 -10.96 1.32
CA GLY A 3 4.93 -11.00 0.47
C GLY A 3 5.51 -12.40 0.19
N SER A 4 4.85 -13.47 0.62
CA SER A 4 5.25 -14.86 0.35
C SER A 4 4.15 -15.67 -0.33
N GLU A 5 3.25 -15.01 -1.03
CA GLU A 5 2.03 -15.63 -1.55
C GLU A 5 2.25 -16.40 -2.86
N TRP A 6 3.34 -16.13 -3.57
CA TRP A 6 3.57 -16.69 -4.90
C TRP A 6 4.40 -17.96 -4.89
N GLY A 7 4.04 -18.91 -5.76
CA GLY A 7 4.80 -20.14 -5.98
C GLY A 7 4.83 -21.11 -4.79
N PHE A 8 4.06 -20.86 -3.74
CA PHE A 8 4.15 -21.59 -2.47
C PHE A 8 2.88 -22.36 -2.08
N GLU A 9 1.87 -22.39 -2.94
CA GLU A 9 0.54 -22.93 -2.60
C GLU A 9 0.56 -24.39 -2.13
N GLU A 10 1.32 -25.26 -2.80
CA GLU A 10 1.34 -26.71 -2.51
C GLU A 10 1.84 -27.03 -1.09
N ASN A 11 2.84 -26.29 -0.61
CA ASN A 11 3.51 -26.56 0.67
C ASN A 11 3.17 -25.54 1.77
N ARG A 12 2.30 -24.57 1.46
CA ARG A 12 1.95 -23.46 2.36
C ARG A 12 1.49 -23.94 3.72
N ASP A 13 0.50 -24.81 3.72
CA ASP A 13 -0.14 -25.24 4.95
C ASP A 13 0.79 -26.17 5.75
N LEU A 14 1.62 -26.97 5.07
CA LEU A 14 2.61 -27.82 5.73
C LEU A 14 3.65 -26.98 6.48
N LEU A 15 4.24 -25.98 5.82
CA LEU A 15 5.22 -25.08 6.45
C LEU A 15 4.59 -24.32 7.61
N TYR A 16 3.43 -23.71 7.37
CA TYR A 16 2.74 -22.94 8.40
C TYR A 16 2.39 -23.81 9.61
N ASN A 17 1.84 -25.00 9.40
CA ASN A 17 1.49 -25.93 10.48
C ASN A 17 2.73 -26.49 11.22
N THR A 18 3.88 -26.50 10.56
CA THR A 18 5.17 -26.83 11.19
C THR A 18 5.63 -25.68 12.06
N PHE A 19 5.64 -24.45 11.54
CA PHE A 19 6.19 -23.28 12.22
C PHE A 19 5.32 -22.79 13.36
N LYS A 20 3.98 -22.85 13.25
CA LYS A 20 3.06 -22.33 14.27
C LYS A 20 3.21 -22.95 15.66
N LYS A 21 3.91 -24.08 15.77
CA LYS A 21 4.25 -24.78 17.03
C LYS A 21 5.41 -24.12 17.78
N TYR A 22 6.17 -23.23 17.13
CA TYR A 22 7.41 -22.66 17.61
C TYR A 22 7.37 -21.13 17.48
N PRO A 23 6.82 -20.40 18.46
CA PRO A 23 6.70 -18.94 18.38
C PRO A 23 8.03 -18.22 18.17
N GLN A 24 9.14 -18.80 18.65
CA GLN A 24 10.49 -18.26 18.49
C GLN A 24 11.00 -18.19 17.04
N ILE A 25 10.28 -18.80 16.09
CA ILE A 25 10.64 -18.71 14.67
C ILE A 25 10.45 -17.29 14.17
N ILE A 26 11.49 -16.77 13.51
CA ILE A 26 11.43 -15.58 12.66
C ILE A 26 11.76 -16.07 11.24
N SER A 27 10.74 -16.15 10.40
CA SER A 27 10.85 -16.60 9.02
C SER A 27 11.12 -15.40 8.13
N PHE A 28 12.19 -15.45 7.35
CA PHE A 28 12.51 -14.46 6.32
C PHE A 28 12.19 -15.03 4.94
N SER A 29 11.49 -14.26 4.14
CA SER A 29 10.99 -14.67 2.82
C SER A 29 11.06 -13.51 1.84
N GLY A 30 11.15 -13.84 0.56
CA GLY A 30 11.17 -12.85 -0.52
C GLY A 30 10.28 -13.32 -1.67
N HIS A 31 10.78 -13.22 -2.90
CA HIS A 31 10.11 -13.60 -4.15
C HIS A 31 9.06 -12.62 -4.68
N THR A 32 8.23 -12.01 -3.83
CA THR A 32 7.25 -11.01 -4.28
C THR A 32 7.84 -9.65 -4.61
N HIS A 33 9.07 -9.35 -4.16
CA HIS A 33 9.74 -8.07 -4.39
C HIS A 33 8.98 -6.85 -3.81
N TYR A 34 8.09 -7.08 -2.85
CA TYR A 34 7.35 -6.00 -2.20
C TYR A 34 8.26 -5.10 -1.37
N PRO A 35 8.03 -3.77 -1.38
CA PRO A 35 8.85 -2.80 -0.66
C PRO A 35 8.71 -2.93 0.87
N LEU A 36 9.79 -2.61 1.59
CA LEU A 36 9.86 -2.66 3.06
C LEU A 36 9.20 -1.45 3.74
N ASP A 37 8.78 -0.46 2.95
CA ASP A 37 7.94 0.65 3.38
C ASP A 37 6.59 0.14 3.89
N GLU A 38 6.07 -0.92 3.28
CA GLU A 38 4.79 -1.54 3.62
C GLU A 38 4.82 -2.13 5.05
N PRO A 39 4.00 -1.63 5.99
CA PRO A 39 3.98 -2.13 7.36
C PRO A 39 3.74 -3.63 7.49
N ARG A 40 2.93 -4.24 6.61
CA ARG A 40 2.60 -5.67 6.57
C ARG A 40 3.79 -6.57 6.22
N ALA A 41 4.89 -6.01 5.71
CA ALA A 41 6.14 -6.72 5.45
C ALA A 41 6.73 -7.38 6.70
N ILE A 42 6.29 -6.98 7.90
CA ILE A 42 6.43 -7.78 9.12
C ILE A 42 5.06 -8.16 9.68
N HIS A 43 4.91 -9.42 10.09
CA HIS A 43 3.68 -9.91 10.68
C HIS A 43 3.91 -10.97 11.75
N GLN A 44 3.14 -10.87 12.83
CA GLN A 44 3.17 -11.76 13.99
C GLN A 44 1.78 -12.31 14.26
N LYS A 45 1.66 -13.64 14.20
CA LYS A 45 0.43 -14.36 14.58
C LYS A 45 0.75 -15.55 15.47
N ASP A 46 1.37 -16.58 14.89
CA ASP A 46 1.85 -17.75 15.63
C ASP A 46 3.37 -17.82 15.77
N PHE A 47 4.06 -17.12 14.88
CA PHE A 47 5.48 -16.88 14.79
C PHE A 47 5.65 -15.56 14.01
N THR A 48 6.88 -15.07 13.85
CA THR A 48 7.15 -13.85 13.08
C THR A 48 7.49 -14.19 11.63
N SER A 49 6.82 -13.56 10.67
CA SER A 49 7.17 -13.58 9.24
C SER A 49 7.65 -12.20 8.81
N VAL A 50 8.75 -12.14 8.06
CA VAL A 50 9.40 -10.91 7.61
C VAL A 50 9.75 -11.03 6.13
N GLU A 51 9.34 -10.05 5.35
CA GLU A 51 9.70 -9.91 3.95
C GLU A 51 11.07 -9.28 3.78
N THR A 52 11.82 -9.75 2.78
CA THR A 52 13.19 -9.31 2.49
C THR A 52 13.28 -8.28 1.37
N ALA A 53 12.15 -7.96 0.72
CA ALA A 53 12.07 -7.16 -0.50
C ALA A 53 12.95 -7.71 -1.64
N SER A 54 13.57 -6.82 -2.43
CA SER A 54 14.44 -7.16 -3.54
C SER A 54 15.52 -6.10 -3.75
N LEU A 55 16.65 -6.52 -4.31
CA LEU A 55 17.74 -5.63 -4.73
C LEU A 55 17.52 -5.00 -6.10
N LYS A 56 16.51 -5.47 -6.84
CA LYS A 56 16.12 -4.99 -8.17
C LYS A 56 14.67 -5.38 -8.51
N ASP A 57 14.05 -4.62 -9.41
CA ASP A 57 12.77 -4.95 -10.03
C ASP A 57 11.66 -5.07 -8.97
N MET A 58 11.29 -3.95 -8.34
CA MET A 58 10.17 -3.91 -7.40
C MET A 58 8.90 -4.46 -8.04
N TRP A 59 8.12 -5.16 -7.23
CA TRP A 59 6.71 -5.41 -7.56
C TRP A 59 5.83 -4.86 -6.44
N VAL A 60 4.58 -4.63 -6.78
CA VAL A 60 3.50 -4.25 -5.87
C VAL A 60 2.26 -5.07 -6.21
N GLU A 61 1.23 -5.02 -5.37
CA GLU A 61 0.02 -5.81 -5.58
C GLU A 61 -0.70 -5.48 -6.91
N ALA A 62 -1.34 -6.49 -7.49
CA ALA A 62 -2.18 -6.33 -8.66
C ALA A 62 -3.45 -5.50 -8.38
N GLY A 63 -4.08 -5.01 -9.44
CA GLY A 63 -5.42 -4.38 -9.38
C GLY A 63 -5.42 -2.85 -9.23
N TYR A 64 -4.25 -2.23 -9.19
CA TYR A 64 -4.08 -0.77 -9.15
C TYR A 64 -3.69 -0.22 -10.53
N ILE A 65 -4.10 1.01 -10.84
CA ILE A 65 -3.91 1.58 -12.20
C ILE A 65 -2.47 1.81 -12.61
N GLN A 66 -1.54 1.91 -11.65
CA GLN A 66 -0.12 2.01 -11.93
C GLN A 66 0.49 0.70 -12.45
N GLY A 67 -0.21 -0.44 -12.28
CA GLY A 67 0.31 -1.77 -12.59
C GLY A 67 1.20 -2.33 -11.47
N GLU A 68 1.60 -3.59 -11.64
CA GLU A 68 2.40 -4.35 -10.65
C GLU A 68 3.89 -3.97 -10.67
N MET A 69 4.36 -3.35 -11.75
CA MET A 69 5.72 -2.80 -11.88
C MET A 69 5.62 -1.32 -12.24
N PRO A 70 5.38 -0.44 -11.26
CA PRO A 70 5.23 0.99 -11.50
C PRO A 70 6.55 1.62 -11.99
N PRO A 71 6.50 2.83 -12.58
CA PRO A 71 7.70 3.52 -13.05
C PRO A 71 8.78 3.61 -11.96
N GLY A 72 10.03 3.28 -12.33
CA GLY A 72 11.19 3.28 -11.41
C GLY A 72 11.43 1.95 -10.69
N ALA A 73 10.54 0.97 -10.83
CA ALA A 73 10.67 -0.37 -10.24
C ALA A 73 12.00 -1.07 -10.59
N GLU A 74 12.54 -0.86 -11.80
CA GLU A 74 13.77 -1.48 -12.28
C GLU A 74 15.03 -1.02 -11.54
N THR A 75 14.96 0.14 -10.88
CA THR A 75 16.07 0.71 -10.10
C THR A 75 15.99 0.40 -8.62
N PHE A 76 14.83 -0.06 -8.14
CA PHE A 76 14.54 -0.35 -6.74
C PHE A 76 15.62 -1.21 -6.10
N SER A 77 16.04 -0.89 -4.87
CA SER A 77 16.98 -1.73 -4.13
C SER A 77 16.79 -1.55 -2.64
N GLN A 78 16.12 -2.51 -1.99
CA GLN A 78 15.93 -2.52 -0.55
C GLN A 78 16.33 -3.87 0.07
N GLY A 79 16.60 -3.85 1.37
CA GLY A 79 16.86 -5.06 2.12
C GLY A 79 16.99 -4.83 3.62
N LEU A 80 17.38 -5.90 4.32
CA LEU A 80 17.43 -5.94 5.78
C LEU A 80 18.87 -6.02 6.28
N ILE A 81 19.16 -5.32 7.38
CA ILE A 81 20.31 -5.56 8.25
C ILE A 81 19.74 -6.03 9.59
N VAL A 82 20.04 -7.28 9.97
CA VAL A 82 19.46 -7.94 11.14
C VAL A 82 20.51 -8.08 12.23
N GLU A 83 20.22 -7.53 13.41
CA GLU A 83 21.03 -7.67 14.61
C GLU A 83 20.32 -8.54 15.64
N VAL A 84 21.06 -9.46 16.27
CA VAL A 84 20.52 -10.38 17.28
C VAL A 84 21.31 -10.19 18.58
N HIS A 85 20.60 -9.78 19.62
CA HIS A 85 21.14 -9.43 20.94
C HIS A 85 20.43 -10.26 22.01
N GLY A 86 20.89 -11.50 22.21
CA GLY A 86 20.22 -12.44 23.12
C GLY A 86 18.80 -12.75 22.65
N GLU A 87 17.79 -12.39 23.44
CA GLU A 87 16.37 -12.60 23.12
C GLU A 87 15.73 -11.43 22.35
N LYS A 88 16.54 -10.47 21.90
CA LYS A 88 16.09 -9.32 21.12
C LYS A 88 16.62 -9.39 19.70
N VAL A 89 15.75 -9.15 18.72
CA VAL A 89 16.12 -9.00 17.31
C VAL A 89 15.74 -7.61 16.84
N VAL A 90 16.70 -6.89 16.25
CA VAL A 90 16.50 -5.57 15.65
C VAL A 90 16.72 -5.69 14.16
N ILE A 91 15.71 -5.34 13.37
CA ILE A 91 15.70 -5.44 11.92
C ILE A 91 15.70 -4.02 11.36
N HIS A 92 16.85 -3.59 10.86
CA HIS A 92 16.98 -2.34 10.12
C HIS A 92 16.59 -2.58 8.67
N ARG A 93 15.80 -1.67 8.11
CA ARG A 93 15.39 -1.67 6.71
C ARG A 93 16.15 -0.58 5.98
N ARG A 94 16.66 -0.88 4.79
CA ARG A 94 17.53 0.02 4.04
C ARG A 94 17.11 0.10 2.59
N ASP A 95 17.18 1.31 2.06
CA ASP A 95 17.26 1.58 0.62
C ASP A 95 18.73 1.73 0.25
N PHE A 96 19.22 0.85 -0.61
CA PHE A 96 20.62 0.79 -1.00
C PHE A 96 20.98 1.76 -2.13
N ARG A 97 20.00 2.37 -2.80
CA ARG A 97 20.24 3.37 -3.85
C ARG A 97 20.84 4.63 -3.26
N GLU A 98 20.21 5.11 -2.19
CA GLU A 98 20.55 6.37 -1.51
C GLU A 98 21.19 6.14 -0.12
N ASN A 99 21.40 4.87 0.27
CA ASN A 99 21.88 4.47 1.60
C ASN A 99 21.00 5.00 2.75
N ASN A 100 19.69 5.11 2.50
CA ASN A 100 18.72 5.68 3.43
C ASN A 100 18.08 4.60 4.32
N PRO A 101 17.72 4.93 5.57
CA PRO A 101 16.83 4.08 6.36
C PRO A 101 15.42 4.07 5.77
N VAL A 102 14.79 2.89 5.72
CA VAL A 102 13.37 2.75 5.38
C VAL A 102 12.59 2.67 6.69
N GLY A 103 12.04 3.81 7.12
CA GLY A 103 11.35 3.95 8.40
C GLY A 103 12.19 3.56 9.63
N GLN A 104 11.52 3.33 10.76
CA GLN A 104 12.17 2.90 12.00
C GLN A 104 12.51 1.40 11.99
N PRO A 105 13.57 0.94 12.68
CA PRO A 105 13.84 -0.49 12.79
C PRO A 105 12.67 -1.25 13.42
N TRP A 106 12.40 -2.47 12.93
CA TRP A 106 11.50 -3.37 13.63
C TRP A 106 12.24 -4.05 14.77
N THR A 107 11.61 -4.13 15.94
CA THR A 107 12.17 -4.74 17.15
C THR A 107 11.27 -5.87 17.60
N ILE A 108 11.86 -7.06 17.71
CA ILE A 108 11.19 -8.26 18.22
C ILE A 108 11.84 -8.60 19.55
N ASP A 109 11.12 -8.40 20.64
CA ASP A 109 11.56 -8.76 21.98
C ASP A 109 10.93 -10.09 22.40
N HIS A 110 11.74 -11.00 22.94
CA HIS A 110 11.30 -12.32 23.43
C HIS A 110 10.45 -13.09 22.39
N PRO A 111 11.02 -13.47 21.22
CA PRO A 111 10.24 -14.07 20.13
C PRO A 111 9.52 -15.38 20.53
N SER A 112 9.97 -16.05 21.58
CA SER A 112 9.30 -17.24 22.15
C SER A 112 7.99 -16.95 22.88
N ASP A 113 7.73 -15.70 23.28
CA ASP A 113 6.52 -15.27 23.97
C ASP A 113 5.53 -14.61 23.01
N LYS A 114 4.40 -15.28 22.71
CA LYS A 114 3.35 -14.69 21.86
C LYS A 114 2.72 -13.44 22.48
N GLY A 115 2.80 -13.28 23.80
CA GLY A 115 2.30 -12.09 24.50
C GLY A 115 3.10 -10.82 24.21
N SER A 116 4.34 -10.95 23.72
CA SER A 116 5.17 -9.81 23.34
C SER A 116 4.94 -9.34 21.90
N PHE A 117 4.08 -10.02 21.12
CA PHE A 117 3.89 -9.73 19.71
C PHE A 117 3.26 -8.35 19.49
N GLN A 118 3.98 -7.49 18.76
CA GLN A 118 3.57 -6.12 18.44
C GLN A 118 3.10 -6.00 16.99
N TYR A 119 3.61 -6.83 16.08
CA TYR A 119 3.35 -6.75 14.65
C TYR A 119 2.11 -7.55 14.22
N THR A 120 1.03 -7.46 14.99
CA THR A 120 -0.19 -8.24 14.76
C THR A 120 -1.08 -7.63 13.68
N GLU A 121 -2.03 -8.41 13.16
CA GLU A 121 -3.03 -7.96 12.18
C GLU A 121 -3.93 -6.80 12.67
N ARG A 122 -3.99 -6.56 13.99
CA ARG A 122 -4.81 -5.49 14.61
C ARG A 122 -3.99 -4.32 15.15
N ARG A 123 -2.71 -4.23 14.78
CA ARG A 123 -1.83 -3.18 15.30
C ARG A 123 -2.19 -1.78 14.80
N ASP A 124 -3.01 -1.69 13.75
CA ASP A 124 -3.49 -0.43 13.23
C ASP A 124 -5.01 -0.44 13.01
N GLU A 125 -5.69 0.45 13.71
CA GLU A 125 -7.14 0.69 13.62
C GLU A 125 -7.44 2.17 13.34
N ARG A 126 -6.39 2.99 13.22
CA ARG A 126 -6.53 4.42 12.94
C ARG A 126 -6.77 4.59 11.45
N LYS A 127 -7.64 5.52 11.11
CA LYS A 127 -8.02 5.75 9.72
C LYS A 127 -7.08 6.78 9.10
N PRO A 128 -6.68 6.58 7.83
CA PRO A 128 -6.01 7.62 7.09
C PRO A 128 -6.95 8.82 6.95
N HIS A 129 -6.37 10.01 6.75
CA HIS A 129 -7.14 11.23 6.58
C HIS A 129 -6.44 12.18 5.61
N PHE A 130 -7.22 12.99 4.92
CA PHE A 130 -6.67 14.07 4.12
C PHE A 130 -6.34 15.26 5.02
N PRO A 131 -5.23 15.99 4.77
CA PRO A 131 -4.90 17.19 5.51
C PRO A 131 -6.04 18.22 5.54
N ASN A 132 -6.05 19.06 6.57
CA ASN A 132 -7.07 20.11 6.70
C ASN A 132 -7.04 21.04 5.49
N LYS A 133 -8.24 21.31 4.93
CA LYS A 133 -8.43 22.14 3.72
C LYS A 133 -7.95 21.52 2.40
N SER A 134 -7.58 20.24 2.41
CA SER A 134 -7.36 19.48 1.17
C SER A 134 -8.62 19.50 0.30
N ASN A 135 -8.42 19.69 -1.01
CA ASN A 135 -9.49 19.69 -2.00
C ASN A 135 -9.15 18.72 -3.12
N LEU A 136 -10.16 18.00 -3.60
CA LEU A 136 -10.05 17.22 -4.83
C LEU A 136 -10.23 18.17 -6.02
N VAL A 137 -9.25 18.23 -6.92
CA VAL A 137 -9.30 19.12 -8.08
C VAL A 137 -9.49 18.32 -9.36
N VAL A 138 -10.40 18.76 -10.22
CA VAL A 138 -10.56 18.22 -11.58
C VAL A 138 -9.74 19.10 -12.50
N LEU A 139 -8.64 18.57 -13.03
CA LEU A 139 -7.68 19.33 -13.84
C LEU A 139 -8.24 19.59 -15.24
N ASP A 140 -8.66 18.51 -15.91
CA ASP A 140 -9.21 18.55 -17.24
C ASP A 140 -10.20 17.40 -17.48
N SER A 141 -10.86 17.47 -18.63
CA SER A 141 -11.73 16.40 -19.10
C SER A 141 -11.79 16.34 -20.61
N THR A 142 -12.04 15.13 -21.11
CA THR A 142 -12.49 14.84 -22.47
C THR A 142 -13.98 14.49 -22.44
N ASP A 143 -14.50 13.93 -23.53
CA ASP A 143 -15.85 13.38 -23.55
C ASP A 143 -15.97 12.05 -22.81
N THR A 144 -14.87 11.35 -22.53
CA THR A 144 -14.90 10.00 -21.92
C THR A 144 -13.91 9.79 -20.78
N GLU A 145 -13.15 10.81 -20.42
CA GLU A 145 -12.11 10.76 -19.38
C GLU A 145 -12.03 12.08 -18.61
N MET A 146 -11.56 12.01 -17.36
CA MET A 146 -11.22 13.17 -16.54
C MET A 146 -9.95 12.89 -15.75
N ASN A 147 -9.07 13.89 -15.65
CA ASN A 147 -7.90 13.83 -14.77
C ASN A 147 -8.21 14.55 -13.45
N ILE A 148 -7.94 13.87 -12.34
CA ILE A 148 -8.09 14.44 -11.00
C ILE A 148 -6.73 14.58 -10.32
N LEU A 149 -6.53 15.69 -9.62
CA LEU A 149 -5.40 15.91 -8.73
C LEU A 149 -5.86 15.63 -7.29
N VAL A 150 -5.20 14.67 -6.66
CA VAL A 150 -5.48 14.20 -5.30
C VAL A 150 -4.32 14.61 -4.40
N PRO A 151 -4.55 15.41 -3.34
CA PRO A 151 -3.53 15.67 -2.34
C PRO A 151 -3.27 14.39 -1.54
N GLN A 152 -2.02 14.17 -1.17
CA GLN A 152 -1.63 12.99 -0.42
C GLN A 152 -2.29 12.99 0.97
N ALA A 153 -2.90 11.86 1.31
CA ALA A 153 -3.42 11.63 2.65
C ALA A 153 -2.30 11.28 3.62
N GLU A 154 -2.60 11.39 4.90
CA GLU A 154 -1.71 11.08 6.01
C GLU A 154 -2.28 9.95 6.85
N ASP A 155 -1.39 9.12 7.38
CA ASP A 155 -1.71 8.03 8.28
C ASP A 155 -0.56 7.80 9.28
N ASN A 156 -0.85 7.16 10.43
CA ASN A 156 0.18 6.88 11.43
C ASN A 156 1.19 5.82 11.02
N LEU A 157 0.82 4.87 10.16
CA LEU A 157 1.76 3.91 9.61
C LEU A 157 2.03 4.18 8.14
N LEU A 158 0.98 4.11 7.30
CA LEU A 158 1.13 4.22 5.87
C LEU A 158 -0.23 4.39 5.18
N VAL A 159 -0.36 5.40 4.32
CA VAL A 159 -1.43 5.39 3.31
C VAL A 159 -0.97 4.47 2.19
N HIS A 160 -1.67 3.36 2.00
CA HIS A 160 -1.33 2.37 0.97
C HIS A 160 -1.88 2.77 -0.40
N SER A 161 -3.13 3.24 -0.43
CA SER A 161 -3.85 3.40 -1.68
C SER A 161 -5.04 4.33 -1.58
N TYR A 162 -5.62 4.60 -2.75
CA TYR A 162 -6.85 5.34 -2.93
C TYR A 162 -7.89 4.48 -3.65
N LYS A 163 -9.13 4.54 -3.16
CA LYS A 163 -10.31 4.11 -3.92
C LYS A 163 -11.01 5.34 -4.49
N ILE A 164 -11.10 5.38 -5.81
CA ILE A 164 -11.66 6.49 -6.59
C ILE A 164 -12.98 6.03 -7.20
N VAL A 165 -14.06 6.76 -6.91
CA VAL A 165 -15.42 6.41 -7.32
C VAL A 165 -16.03 7.56 -8.10
N ALA A 166 -16.61 7.27 -9.27
CA ALA A 166 -17.44 8.23 -10.02
C ALA A 166 -18.91 7.81 -9.93
N LYS A 167 -19.74 8.70 -9.38
CA LYS A 167 -21.19 8.52 -9.28
C LYS A 167 -21.91 9.42 -10.26
N ASN A 168 -22.90 8.90 -10.99
CA ASN A 168 -23.74 9.71 -11.86
C ASN A 168 -24.76 10.53 -11.03
N LYS A 169 -25.62 11.31 -11.71
CA LYS A 169 -26.65 12.13 -11.04
C LYS A 169 -27.67 11.34 -10.20
N SER A 170 -27.90 10.05 -10.49
CA SER A 170 -28.79 9.21 -9.67
C SER A 170 -28.08 8.62 -8.45
N GLY A 171 -26.79 8.91 -8.27
CA GLY A 171 -25.96 8.39 -7.17
C GLY A 171 -25.40 6.99 -7.44
N GLN A 172 -25.65 6.41 -8.62
CA GLN A 172 -25.11 5.11 -8.98
C GLN A 172 -23.62 5.22 -9.27
N VAL A 173 -22.84 4.30 -8.70
CA VAL A 173 -21.42 4.12 -9.04
C VAL A 173 -21.32 3.57 -10.45
N VAL A 174 -20.75 4.37 -11.36
CA VAL A 174 -20.53 3.95 -12.76
C VAL A 174 -19.07 3.59 -13.03
N LYS A 175 -18.16 4.01 -12.14
CA LYS A 175 -16.74 3.69 -12.20
C LYS A 175 -16.17 3.59 -10.80
N GLU A 176 -15.35 2.58 -10.59
CA GLU A 176 -14.53 2.39 -9.39
C GLU A 176 -13.12 2.00 -9.85
N ILE A 177 -12.10 2.61 -9.23
CA ILE A 177 -10.70 2.46 -9.57
C ILE A 177 -9.89 2.43 -8.27
N ALA A 178 -8.90 1.54 -8.20
CA ALA A 178 -7.89 1.56 -7.15
C ALA A 178 -6.58 2.15 -7.71
N ALA A 179 -5.92 3.00 -6.94
CA ALA A 179 -4.62 3.56 -7.27
C ALA A 179 -3.70 3.52 -6.04
N PHE A 180 -2.42 3.21 -6.21
CA PHE A 180 -1.47 3.34 -5.11
C PHE A 180 -1.30 4.80 -4.71
N SER A 181 -0.99 5.02 -3.44
CA SER A 181 -0.49 6.32 -2.95
C SER A 181 0.95 6.60 -3.39
N GLU A 182 1.57 5.67 -4.11
CA GLU A 182 2.99 5.66 -4.44
C GLU A 182 3.89 5.69 -3.20
N PHE A 183 3.45 5.02 -2.13
CA PHE A 183 4.17 4.89 -0.86
C PHE A 183 5.59 4.31 -0.99
N TYR A 184 5.91 3.70 -2.12
CA TYR A 184 7.21 3.12 -2.45
C TYR A 184 8.21 4.13 -3.04
N ASN A 185 7.80 5.39 -3.23
CA ASN A 185 8.67 6.49 -3.62
C ASN A 185 9.22 7.21 -2.38
N ASP A 186 10.47 7.68 -2.45
CA ASP A 186 11.10 8.51 -1.42
C ASP A 186 11.67 9.80 -2.06
N PRO A 187 11.12 10.99 -1.74
CA PRO A 187 9.94 11.19 -0.91
C PRO A 187 8.67 10.69 -1.59
N VAL A 188 7.69 10.30 -0.78
CA VAL A 188 6.33 10.02 -1.25
C VAL A 188 5.74 11.32 -1.85
N PRO A 189 5.08 11.30 -3.02
CA PRO A 189 4.56 12.51 -3.66
C PRO A 189 3.51 13.24 -2.80
N ASP A 190 3.57 14.57 -2.79
CA ASP A 190 2.59 15.42 -2.09
C ASP A 190 1.21 15.44 -2.78
N GLU A 191 1.19 15.26 -4.10
CA GLU A 191 -0.02 15.23 -4.91
C GLU A 191 0.12 14.21 -6.05
N LEU A 192 -1.00 13.58 -6.42
CA LEU A 192 -1.05 12.54 -7.44
C LEU A 192 -2.13 12.87 -8.48
N VAL A 193 -1.84 12.58 -9.75
CA VAL A 193 -2.80 12.75 -10.85
C VAL A 193 -3.32 11.39 -11.28
N PHE A 194 -4.64 11.21 -11.22
CA PHE A 194 -5.28 9.97 -11.63
C PHE A 194 -6.28 10.17 -12.78
N PRO A 195 -6.20 9.36 -13.85
CA PRO A 195 -7.18 9.36 -14.92
C PRO A 195 -8.39 8.49 -14.58
N ILE A 196 -9.59 9.04 -14.75
CA ILE A 196 -10.87 8.31 -14.65
C ILE A 196 -11.40 8.08 -16.06
N LYS A 197 -11.11 6.91 -16.62
CA LYS A 197 -11.44 6.55 -18.01
C LYS A 197 -12.78 5.83 -18.16
N GLY A 198 -13.38 5.93 -19.35
CA GLY A 198 -14.59 5.19 -19.73
C GLY A 198 -15.88 5.81 -19.21
N LEU A 199 -15.89 7.13 -19.02
CA LEU A 199 -17.07 7.90 -18.66
C LEU A 199 -17.93 8.18 -19.89
N GLN A 200 -19.22 8.46 -19.66
CA GLN A 200 -20.14 8.89 -20.71
C GLN A 200 -19.97 10.38 -21.02
N SER A 201 -20.15 10.74 -22.29
CA SER A 201 -20.06 12.11 -22.80
C SER A 201 -21.14 13.04 -22.24
N GLY A 202 -20.78 14.31 -22.03
CA GLY A 202 -21.69 15.37 -21.59
C GLY A 202 -22.34 15.11 -20.24
N THR A 203 -21.79 14.20 -19.43
CA THR A 203 -22.43 13.67 -18.22
C THR A 203 -21.79 14.24 -16.97
N SER A 204 -22.61 14.60 -15.98
CA SER A 204 -22.15 15.11 -14.69
C SER A 204 -21.94 13.96 -13.70
N TYR A 205 -20.85 14.05 -12.95
CA TYR A 205 -20.45 13.09 -11.93
C TYR A 205 -20.15 13.78 -10.60
N THR A 206 -20.34 13.03 -9.51
CA THR A 206 -19.68 13.28 -8.23
C THR A 206 -18.52 12.30 -8.12
N ILE A 207 -17.31 12.83 -8.01
CA ILE A 207 -16.11 12.05 -7.76
C ILE A 207 -15.88 12.00 -6.26
N GLU A 208 -15.58 10.81 -5.74
CA GLU A 208 -15.20 10.58 -4.35
C GLU A 208 -13.87 9.84 -4.30
N VAL A 209 -12.94 10.30 -3.48
CA VAL A 209 -11.63 9.65 -3.27
C VAL A 209 -11.47 9.32 -1.79
N TYR A 210 -11.30 8.03 -1.50
CA TYR A 210 -11.09 7.50 -0.16
C TYR A 210 -9.63 7.06 -0.04
N ALA A 211 -8.92 7.54 0.98
CA ALA A 211 -7.62 6.97 1.35
C ALA A 211 -7.84 5.65 2.10
N ILE A 212 -6.93 4.70 1.88
CA ILE A 212 -6.94 3.37 2.48
C ILE A 212 -5.52 3.08 2.96
N ASP A 213 -5.39 2.73 4.24
CA ASP A 213 -4.11 2.30 4.82
C ASP A 213 -3.80 0.83 4.50
N SER A 214 -2.65 0.34 4.94
CA SER A 214 -2.24 -1.05 4.74
C SER A 214 -3.12 -2.08 5.45
N PHE A 215 -3.91 -1.68 6.47
CA PHE A 215 -4.76 -2.56 7.27
C PHE A 215 -6.24 -2.51 6.86
N GLY A 216 -6.55 -1.75 5.81
CA GLY A 216 -7.89 -1.62 5.25
C GLY A 216 -8.78 -0.58 5.95
N ASN A 217 -8.22 0.22 6.86
CA ASN A 217 -8.93 1.37 7.40
C ASN A 217 -9.10 2.41 6.31
N SER A 218 -10.28 3.02 6.24
CA SER A 218 -10.64 3.96 5.17
C SER A 218 -11.03 5.33 5.71
N SER A 219 -10.57 6.37 5.03
CA SER A 219 -10.84 7.76 5.36
C SER A 219 -12.29 8.17 5.09
N THR A 220 -12.68 9.35 5.59
CA THR A 220 -13.75 10.11 4.94
C THR A 220 -13.27 10.59 3.57
N PRO A 221 -14.12 10.60 2.52
CA PRO A 221 -13.67 10.93 1.18
C PRO A 221 -13.52 12.42 0.94
N LEU A 222 -12.56 12.80 0.10
CA LEU A 222 -12.66 14.07 -0.64
C LEU A 222 -13.68 13.93 -1.77
N LYS A 223 -14.38 15.02 -2.09
CA LYS A 223 -15.40 15.05 -3.13
C LYS A 223 -15.25 16.21 -4.08
N ALA A 224 -15.54 15.99 -5.35
CA ALA A 224 -15.63 17.03 -6.37
C ALA A 224 -16.80 16.76 -7.31
N ALA A 225 -17.46 17.83 -7.77
CA ALA A 225 -18.42 17.75 -8.86
C ALA A 225 -17.69 17.99 -10.19
N ALA A 226 -17.99 17.18 -11.19
CA ALA A 226 -17.29 17.19 -12.46
C ALA A 226 -18.26 16.92 -13.62
N LYS A 227 -17.97 17.40 -14.83
CA LYS A 227 -18.75 17.07 -16.03
C LYS A 227 -17.80 16.81 -17.20
N THR A 228 -17.99 15.69 -17.89
CA THR A 228 -17.27 15.41 -19.14
C THR A 228 -17.70 16.36 -20.25
N LYS A 229 -16.82 16.60 -21.21
CA LYS A 229 -17.13 17.38 -22.40
C LYS A 229 -18.17 16.64 -23.26
N THR A 230 -18.88 17.38 -24.09
CA THR A 230 -19.76 16.79 -25.10
C THR A 230 -18.91 16.33 -26.27
N LYS A 231 -19.18 15.14 -26.80
CA LYS A 231 -18.54 14.61 -28.00
C LYS A 231 -18.85 15.54 -29.17
N ILE A 232 -17.80 16.04 -29.81
CA ILE A 232 -17.93 16.83 -31.03
C ILE A 232 -18.00 15.81 -32.18
N LEU A 233 -19.09 15.87 -32.96
CA LEU A 233 -19.33 15.04 -34.13
C LEU A 233 -18.44 15.43 -35.31
#